data_AF-A0AA39U595-F1
#
_entry.id   AF-A0AA39U595-F1
#
_cell.length_a   1.000
_cell.length_b   1.000
_cell.length_c   1.000
_cell.angle_alpha   90.00
_cell.angle_beta   90.00
_cell.angle_gamma   90.00
#
_symmetry.space_group_name_H-M   'P 1'
#
loop_
_entity.id
_entity.type
_entity.pdbx_description
1 polymer ?
#
loop_
_entity_poly.entity_id
_entity_poly.type
_entity_poly.pdbx_seq_one_letter_code
_entity_poly.pdbx_strand_id
1 'polypeptide(L)'
;MNHTVAQECFRAGIPVWLIYPLASAPTVRIDALDEIQEPAPPFVALSKSRLRVQPVYFGSATDDDKYKAIETYTRSHLTTANPFLSSASLQAPSAPVPVKPSSTQERYEPYKRSNLSRWGKEKPSNKASWAKATFEVLTHSHLAPLINTWKLGLQRVDATKERPPCRAMGFALPRPELFIMVQTDAKFRLMITSWLRLCMGLLACFNDASYQPQLHSHQTWRTILQIDWLEQSQGYPSSSRARCEQVRRDQAAAFLEGCQGELTVKASVSDQRAQWRDKDSSSLSLEDICEILWELAEVNFCIEFQALDRKLCGNESIRHQMLIGQCFPNGKANMLHRVSLGSANYGLAHSNWLERAPYLFTMCRCMQQWNDCPLSLSPSSDQKGGYSESEVEVIEQEMAYFYAESFFMKFGREPIFPRNLTHTPDVTYVPERRERAQATHPGCYLDISQWEGS
;
A
#
# COMPACT_ATOMS: atom_id res chain seq x y z
N MET A 1 6.76 -16.44 35.45
CA MET A 1 5.50 -17.22 35.38
C MET A 1 5.43 -18.09 36.64
N ASN A 2 4.29 -18.16 37.31
CA ASN A 2 4.13 -19.02 38.48
C ASN A 2 4.21 -20.50 38.03
N HIS A 3 5.02 -21.33 38.71
CA HIS A 3 5.14 -22.77 38.40
C HIS A 3 3.79 -23.49 38.39
N THR A 4 2.87 -23.07 39.27
CA THR A 4 1.51 -23.60 39.31
C THR A 4 0.76 -23.36 38.00
N VAL A 5 0.88 -22.15 37.42
CA VAL A 5 0.22 -21.81 36.16
C VAL A 5 0.80 -22.62 35.00
N ALA A 6 2.12 -22.76 34.94
CA ALA A 6 2.77 -23.57 33.91
C ALA A 6 2.35 -25.05 34.00
N GLN A 7 2.20 -25.58 35.21
CA GLN A 7 1.77 -26.95 35.45
C GLN A 7 0.31 -27.18 35.06
N GLU A 8 -0.59 -26.22 35.33
CA GLU A 8 -1.98 -26.28 34.90
C GLU A 8 -2.13 -26.22 33.37
N CYS A 9 -1.37 -25.34 32.71
CA CYS A 9 -1.34 -25.29 31.25
C CYS A 9 -0.81 -26.60 30.64
N PHE A 10 0.25 -27.19 31.20
CA PHE A 10 0.76 -28.48 30.76
C PHE A 10 -0.29 -29.60 30.93
N ARG A 11 -0.97 -29.65 32.09
CA ARG A 11 -2.07 -30.61 32.34
C ARG A 11 -3.23 -30.44 31.38
N ALA A 12 -3.48 -29.22 30.90
CA ALA A 12 -4.49 -28.92 29.89
C ALA A 12 -4.05 -29.27 28.45
N GLY A 13 -2.87 -29.88 28.27
CA GLY A 13 -2.34 -30.23 26.95
C GLY A 13 -1.80 -29.04 26.15
N ILE A 14 -1.61 -27.89 26.81
CA ILE A 14 -1.03 -26.69 26.19
C ILE A 14 0.50 -26.80 26.30
N PRO A 15 1.26 -26.70 25.20
CA PRO A 15 2.72 -26.65 25.26
C PRO A 15 3.18 -25.42 26.06
N VAL A 16 4.01 -25.64 27.08
CA VAL A 16 4.58 -24.58 27.92
C VAL A 16 6.08 -24.75 28.05
N TRP A 17 6.81 -23.65 27.93
CA TRP A 17 8.25 -23.59 28.16
C TRP A 17 8.56 -22.62 29.29
N LEU A 18 9.40 -23.05 30.24
CA LEU A 18 9.91 -22.21 31.32
C LEU A 18 11.40 -21.94 31.07
N ILE A 19 11.76 -20.66 31.01
CA ILE A 19 13.15 -20.22 30.82
C ILE A 19 13.73 -19.89 32.20
N TYR A 20 14.80 -20.58 32.58
CA TYR A 20 15.52 -20.33 33.83
C TYR A 20 16.89 -19.71 33.55
N PRO A 21 17.40 -18.85 34.45
CA PRO A 21 18.82 -18.48 34.44
C PRO A 21 19.68 -19.72 34.60
N LEU A 22 20.77 -19.83 33.81
CA LEU A 22 21.70 -20.97 33.85
C LEU A 22 22.23 -21.24 35.27
N ALA A 23 22.39 -20.19 36.09
CA ALA A 23 22.80 -20.29 37.49
C ALA A 23 21.85 -21.13 38.37
N SER A 24 20.61 -21.33 37.93
CA SER A 24 19.60 -22.14 38.64
C SER A 24 19.71 -23.63 38.30
N ALA A 25 20.51 -24.00 37.29
CA ALA A 25 20.66 -25.39 36.85
C ALA A 25 21.02 -26.38 37.98
N PRO A 26 21.88 -26.04 38.97
CA PRO A 26 22.17 -26.96 40.08
C PRO A 26 20.96 -27.28 40.96
N THR A 27 19.94 -26.42 40.96
CA THR A 27 18.74 -26.54 41.81
C THR A 27 17.51 -27.07 41.07
N VAL A 28 17.61 -27.20 39.74
CA VAL A 28 16.52 -27.71 38.90
C VAL A 28 16.82 -29.16 38.58
N ARG A 29 15.88 -30.06 38.88
CA ARG A 29 15.96 -31.45 38.45
C ARG A 29 15.80 -31.51 36.93
N ILE A 30 16.82 -32.00 36.23
CA ILE A 30 16.83 -32.18 34.79
C ILE A 30 16.61 -33.66 34.52
N ASP A 31 15.41 -34.03 34.07
CA ASP A 31 15.08 -35.43 33.75
C ASP A 31 15.58 -35.84 32.35
N ALA A 32 15.69 -34.88 31.42
CA ALA A 32 16.24 -35.09 30.09
C ALA A 32 16.94 -33.82 29.58
N LEU A 33 18.05 -34.01 28.88
CA LEU A 33 18.68 -33.00 28.05
C LEU A 33 18.28 -33.27 26.61
N ASP A 34 17.70 -32.28 25.95
CA ASP A 34 17.39 -32.34 24.54
C ASP A 34 18.30 -31.36 23.80
N GLU A 35 18.68 -31.70 22.57
CA GLU A 35 19.37 -30.75 21.72
C GLU A 35 18.35 -29.67 21.31
N ILE A 36 18.76 -28.40 21.43
CA ILE A 36 17.96 -27.31 20.87
C ILE A 36 17.94 -27.54 19.36
N GLN A 37 16.83 -28.09 18.85
CA GLN A 37 16.58 -28.09 17.42
C GLN A 37 16.47 -26.64 17.01
N GLU A 38 17.48 -26.15 16.27
CA GLU A 38 17.30 -24.90 15.56
C GLU A 38 16.04 -25.05 14.72
N PRO A 39 15.05 -24.16 14.88
CA PRO A 39 13.83 -24.24 14.09
C PRO A 39 14.25 -24.26 12.63
N ALA A 40 14.03 -25.40 11.97
CA ALA A 40 14.31 -25.51 10.55
C ALA A 40 13.53 -24.39 9.84
N PRO A 41 14.15 -23.67 8.89
CA PRO A 41 13.40 -22.78 8.01
C PRO A 41 12.14 -23.53 7.53
N PRO A 42 10.95 -22.93 7.66
CA PRO A 42 10.69 -21.48 7.62
C PRO A 42 10.34 -20.81 8.97
N PHE A 43 10.32 -21.52 10.11
CA PHE A 43 9.50 -21.07 11.24
C PHE A 43 10.11 -19.94 12.10
N VAL A 44 11.44 -19.83 12.22
CA VAL A 44 12.10 -18.71 12.91
C VAL A 44 13.42 -18.37 12.22
N ALA A 45 13.52 -17.15 11.67
CA ALA A 45 14.77 -16.66 11.10
C ALA A 45 15.75 -16.26 12.22
N LEU A 46 16.79 -17.06 12.45
CA LEU A 46 17.88 -16.75 13.40
C LEU A 46 18.92 -15.78 12.84
N SER A 47 18.84 -15.48 11.54
CA SER A 47 19.72 -14.48 10.93
C SER A 47 19.41 -13.08 11.48
N LYS A 48 20.46 -12.28 11.71
CA LYS A 48 20.32 -10.90 12.17
C LYS A 48 19.38 -10.15 11.22
N SER A 49 18.27 -9.63 11.75
CA SER A 49 17.35 -8.81 10.95
C SER A 49 18.13 -7.70 10.26
N ARG A 50 17.92 -7.59 8.95
CA ARG A 50 18.54 -6.54 8.12
C ARG A 50 17.84 -5.21 8.30
N LEU A 51 16.63 -5.23 8.84
CA LEU A 51 15.86 -4.06 9.22
C LEU A 51 16.18 -3.68 10.66
N ARG A 52 16.39 -2.39 10.91
CA ARG A 52 16.52 -1.85 12.27
C ARG A 52 15.13 -1.66 12.88
N VAL A 53 14.41 -2.76 13.10
CA VAL A 53 13.09 -2.68 13.73
C VAL A 53 13.21 -2.06 15.13
N GLN A 54 12.50 -0.95 15.36
CA GLN A 54 12.41 -0.37 16.70
C GLN A 54 11.79 -1.39 17.66
N PRO A 55 12.35 -1.55 18.87
CA PRO A 55 11.73 -2.41 19.87
C PRO A 55 10.40 -1.81 20.30
N VAL A 56 9.34 -2.62 20.23
CA VAL A 56 7.97 -2.23 20.63
C VAL A 56 7.90 -1.80 22.09
N TYR A 57 8.72 -2.42 22.96
CA TYR A 57 8.79 -2.11 24.37
C TYR A 57 10.20 -2.41 24.91
N PHE A 58 10.73 -1.50 25.73
CA PHE A 58 11.94 -1.71 26.52
C PHE A 58 11.58 -1.74 28.00
N GLY A 59 11.80 -2.87 28.66
CA GLY A 59 11.57 -3.00 30.09
C GLY A 59 11.39 -4.44 30.52
N SER A 60 10.87 -4.65 31.73
CA SER A 60 10.70 -5.98 32.30
C SER A 60 9.64 -6.77 31.53
N ALA A 61 9.89 -8.07 31.32
CA ALA A 61 8.87 -8.99 30.79
C ALA A 61 7.67 -9.18 31.74
N THR A 62 7.75 -8.72 32.99
CA THR A 62 6.64 -8.76 33.96
C THR A 62 5.86 -7.46 34.03
N ASP A 63 6.28 -6.42 33.32
CA ASP A 63 5.55 -5.14 33.30
C ASP A 63 4.31 -5.28 32.42
N ASP A 64 3.16 -4.87 32.94
CA ASP A 64 1.89 -4.89 32.22
C ASP A 64 1.84 -3.82 31.12
N ASP A 65 2.64 -2.75 31.23
CA ASP A 65 2.71 -1.71 30.21
C ASP A 65 3.25 -2.23 28.86
N LYS A 66 3.94 -3.37 28.85
CA LYS A 66 4.33 -4.05 27.60
C LYS A 66 3.11 -4.41 26.74
N TYR A 67 1.98 -4.78 27.35
CA TYR A 67 0.78 -5.16 26.60
C TYR A 67 0.14 -3.94 25.95
N LYS A 68 0.12 -2.80 26.66
CA LYS A 68 -0.33 -1.51 26.09
C LYS A 68 0.59 -1.06 24.96
N ALA A 69 1.90 -1.23 25.11
CA ALA A 69 2.86 -0.91 24.06
C ALA A 69 2.66 -1.79 22.82
N ILE A 70 2.45 -3.10 23.00
CA ILE A 70 2.12 -4.03 21.91
C ILE A 70 0.80 -3.65 21.23
N GLU A 71 -0.25 -3.37 22.00
CA GLU A 71 -1.56 -2.94 21.47
C GLU A 71 -1.44 -1.61 20.70
N THR A 72 -0.69 -0.66 21.25
CA THR A 72 -0.44 0.63 20.59
C THR A 72 0.33 0.44 19.29
N TYR A 73 1.36 -0.41 19.29
CA TYR A 73 2.14 -0.72 18.10
C TYR A 73 1.33 -1.48 17.04
N THR A 74 0.53 -2.47 17.42
CA THR A 74 -0.30 -3.21 16.44
C THR A 74 -1.35 -2.30 15.82
N ARG A 75 -1.83 -1.27 16.54
CA ARG A 75 -2.76 -0.26 16.03
C ARG A 75 -2.10 0.98 15.43
N SER A 76 -0.78 1.13 15.54
CA SER A 76 -0.09 2.35 15.10
C SER A 76 -0.32 2.65 13.63
N HIS A 77 -0.47 1.61 12.80
CA HIS A 77 -0.76 1.72 11.37
C HIS A 77 -2.07 2.48 11.05
N LEU A 78 -3.04 2.45 11.97
CA LEU A 78 -4.29 3.21 11.86
C LEU A 78 -4.07 4.70 12.16
N THR A 79 -2.98 5.02 12.85
CA THR A 79 -2.54 6.36 13.24
C THR A 79 -1.31 6.86 12.47
N THR A 80 -0.71 6.04 11.59
CA THR A 80 0.49 6.39 10.80
C THR A 80 0.26 7.71 10.10
N ALA A 81 1.23 8.62 10.12
CA ALA A 81 1.04 9.93 9.53
C ALA A 81 0.56 9.87 8.07
N ASN A 82 -0.39 10.71 7.72
CA ASN A 82 -0.90 10.78 6.35
C ASN A 82 0.14 11.51 5.47
N PRO A 83 0.79 10.82 4.51
CA PRO A 83 1.81 11.45 3.67
C PRO A 83 1.27 12.58 2.80
N PHE A 84 -0.05 12.65 2.62
CA PHE A 84 -0.73 13.66 1.83
C PHE A 84 -1.24 14.86 2.65
N LEU A 85 -1.09 14.85 3.98
CA LEU A 85 -1.40 16.01 4.84
C LEU A 85 -0.17 16.87 5.14
N SER A 86 1.04 16.36 4.93
CA SER A 86 2.31 17.09 5.07
C SER A 86 2.51 18.11 3.95
N SER A 87 1.69 19.15 3.93
CA SER A 87 1.88 20.33 3.08
C SER A 87 1.49 21.62 3.81
N ALA A 88 2.22 21.92 4.88
CA ALA A 88 2.42 23.30 5.31
C ALA A 88 3.87 23.45 5.83
N SER A 89 4.67 24.24 5.12
CA SER A 89 5.99 24.72 5.55
C SER A 89 7.14 23.68 5.62
N LEU A 90 7.78 23.43 4.48
CA LEU A 90 9.26 23.40 4.46
C LEU A 90 9.74 24.39 3.42
N GLN A 91 10.51 25.35 3.94
CA GLN A 91 11.04 26.53 3.28
C GLN A 91 11.80 26.15 2.01
N ALA A 92 11.51 26.87 0.93
CA ALA A 92 12.44 26.95 -0.20
C ALA A 92 13.77 27.51 0.33
N PRO A 93 14.94 26.88 0.05
CA PRO A 93 16.21 27.57 0.22
C PRO A 93 16.17 28.80 -0.67
N SER A 94 16.41 29.97 -0.08
CA SER A 94 16.50 31.25 -0.77
C SER A 94 17.37 31.13 -2.02
N ALA A 95 16.75 31.19 -3.19
CA ALA A 95 17.44 31.22 -4.48
C ALA A 95 18.14 32.58 -4.66
N PRO A 96 19.37 32.62 -5.21
CA PRO A 96 19.96 33.86 -5.69
C PRO A 96 19.19 34.38 -6.93
N VAL A 97 19.15 35.71 -7.03
CA VAL A 97 18.54 36.58 -8.06
C VAL A 97 18.87 36.15 -9.51
N PRO A 98 17.97 36.38 -10.51
CA PRO A 98 17.84 35.52 -11.68
C PRO A 98 18.80 35.88 -12.82
N VAL A 99 19.42 34.85 -13.41
CA VAL A 99 19.95 34.92 -14.78
C VAL A 99 18.87 34.37 -15.72
N LYS A 100 18.60 35.12 -16.79
CA LYS A 100 17.54 34.87 -17.78
C LYS A 100 17.49 33.39 -18.23
N PRO A 101 16.31 32.74 -18.27
CA PRO A 101 16.22 31.37 -18.73
C PRO A 101 16.34 31.31 -20.25
N SER A 102 17.45 30.74 -20.72
CA SER A 102 17.51 30.13 -22.05
C SER A 102 16.60 28.89 -22.05
N SER A 103 15.82 28.76 -23.11
CA SER A 103 14.76 27.79 -23.30
C SER A 103 15.24 26.33 -23.19
N THR A 104 14.73 25.59 -22.20
CA THR A 104 14.27 24.18 -22.28
C THR A 104 14.04 23.63 -20.87
N GLN A 105 12.86 23.91 -20.30
CA GLN A 105 12.30 23.06 -19.25
C GLN A 105 10.97 22.52 -19.74
N GLU A 106 11.03 21.40 -20.46
CA GLU A 106 9.85 20.57 -20.70
C GLU A 106 9.44 19.95 -19.36
N ARG A 107 8.41 20.54 -18.75
CA ARG A 107 7.69 19.98 -17.60
C ARG A 107 6.90 18.76 -18.12
N TYR A 108 7.26 17.57 -17.64
CA TYR A 108 6.55 16.32 -17.95
C TYR A 108 5.15 16.35 -17.30
N GLU A 109 4.10 16.39 -18.13
CA GLU A 109 2.71 16.14 -17.74
C GLU A 109 2.41 14.63 -17.85
N PRO A 110 1.77 13.99 -16.86
CA PRO A 110 1.67 12.51 -16.81
C PRO A 110 0.77 11.90 -17.89
N TYR A 111 0.01 12.71 -18.63
CA TYR A 111 -0.87 12.25 -19.70
C TYR A 111 -0.69 13.11 -20.96
N LYS A 112 -0.52 12.45 -22.11
CA LYS A 112 -0.83 13.09 -23.40
C LYS A 112 -2.34 13.29 -23.43
N ARG A 113 -2.80 14.51 -23.13
CA ARG A 113 -4.13 14.94 -23.54
C ARG A 113 -4.18 14.78 -25.07
N SER A 114 -5.29 14.28 -25.58
CA SER A 114 -5.52 13.88 -26.99
C SER A 114 -5.19 14.95 -28.07
N ASN A 115 -4.75 16.15 -27.70
CA ASN A 115 -4.55 17.28 -28.60
C ASN A 115 -3.15 17.95 -28.55
N LEU A 116 -2.09 17.33 -28.03
CA LEU A 116 -0.75 17.94 -28.04
C LEU A 116 0.31 17.08 -28.77
N SER A 117 0.82 17.59 -29.90
CA SER A 117 2.03 17.06 -30.54
C SER A 117 3.29 17.60 -29.88
N ARG A 118 4.32 16.75 -29.83
CA ARG A 118 5.60 16.91 -29.14
C ARG A 118 6.55 17.97 -29.72
N TRP A 119 6.12 18.69 -30.75
CA TRP A 119 6.91 19.71 -31.44
C TRP A 119 6.02 20.93 -31.58
N GLY A 120 6.46 22.08 -31.09
CA GLY A 120 5.73 23.36 -31.03
C GLY A 120 5.37 23.94 -32.41
N LYS A 121 4.52 23.23 -33.15
CA LYS A 121 3.73 23.76 -34.26
C LYS A 121 2.26 23.60 -33.91
N GLU A 122 1.53 24.69 -33.97
CA GLU A 122 0.07 24.68 -33.85
C GLU A 122 -0.49 23.73 -34.92
N LYS A 123 -1.20 22.68 -34.48
CA LYS A 123 -2.04 21.92 -35.40
C LYS A 123 -3.17 22.84 -35.86
N PRO A 124 -3.53 22.85 -37.15
CA PRO A 124 -4.72 23.57 -37.59
C PRO A 124 -5.92 23.03 -36.82
N SER A 125 -6.64 23.95 -36.17
CA SER A 125 -7.84 23.72 -35.38
C SER A 125 -8.89 23.02 -36.24
N ASN A 126 -8.86 21.69 -36.28
CA ASN A 126 -10.06 20.92 -36.61
C ASN A 126 -10.96 20.98 -35.39
N LYS A 127 -12.06 21.74 -35.54
CA LYS A 127 -13.23 21.72 -34.67
C LYS A 127 -13.80 20.29 -34.65
N ALA A 128 -13.21 19.43 -33.83
CA ALA A 128 -13.67 18.07 -33.62
C ALA A 128 -13.65 17.82 -32.11
N SER A 129 -14.84 17.93 -31.52
CA SER A 129 -15.22 17.46 -30.19
C SER A 129 -14.45 18.03 -29.00
N TRP A 130 -15.12 18.86 -28.21
CA TRP A 130 -14.89 18.99 -26.77
C TRP A 130 -15.16 17.63 -26.07
N ALA A 131 -14.39 16.59 -26.43
CA ALA A 131 -14.46 15.32 -25.76
C ALA A 131 -13.97 15.55 -24.33
N LYS A 132 -14.88 15.36 -23.36
CA LYS A 132 -14.63 15.36 -21.91
C LYS A 132 -13.30 14.67 -21.64
N ALA A 133 -12.34 15.37 -21.03
CA ALA A 133 -11.05 14.78 -20.73
C ALA A 133 -11.25 13.71 -19.65
N THR A 134 -11.22 12.44 -20.04
CA THR A 134 -11.35 11.29 -19.15
C THR A 134 -10.00 10.63 -18.92
N PHE A 135 -9.87 9.88 -17.83
CA PHE A 135 -8.66 9.12 -17.54
C PHE A 135 -8.58 7.88 -18.43
N GLU A 136 -7.42 7.70 -19.09
CA GLU A 136 -7.12 6.49 -19.85
C GLU A 136 -6.58 5.40 -18.91
N VAL A 137 -7.12 4.18 -19.05
CA VAL A 137 -6.69 3.00 -18.29
C VAL A 137 -5.72 2.18 -19.14
N LEU A 138 -4.49 2.03 -18.64
CA LEU A 138 -3.46 1.24 -19.28
C LEU A 138 -3.68 -0.26 -19.03
N THR A 139 -3.68 -1.05 -20.11
CA THR A 139 -3.75 -2.51 -20.08
C THR A 139 -2.42 -3.11 -20.53
N HIS A 140 -1.96 -4.15 -19.84
CA HIS A 140 -0.69 -4.82 -20.14
C HIS A 140 -0.69 -6.24 -19.54
N SER A 141 0.01 -7.20 -20.14
CA SER A 141 0.08 -8.59 -19.65
C SER A 141 0.63 -8.70 -18.23
N HIS A 142 1.69 -7.94 -17.90
CA HIS A 142 2.25 -7.83 -16.54
C HIS A 142 1.36 -7.10 -15.51
N LEU A 143 0.26 -6.48 -15.92
CA LEU A 143 -0.64 -5.80 -14.99
C LEU A 143 -1.95 -6.58 -14.85
N ALA A 144 -2.25 -6.97 -13.61
CA ALA A 144 -3.55 -7.49 -13.25
C ALA A 144 -4.67 -6.50 -13.68
N PRO A 145 -5.77 -6.95 -14.30
CA PRO A 145 -6.85 -6.05 -14.71
C PRO A 145 -7.47 -5.29 -13.53
N LEU A 146 -7.91 -4.06 -13.79
CA LEU A 146 -8.74 -3.31 -12.83
C LEU A 146 -10.09 -4.02 -12.65
N ILE A 147 -10.65 -3.91 -11.45
CA ILE A 147 -12.05 -4.27 -11.22
C ILE A 147 -12.93 -3.40 -12.12
N ASN A 148 -13.82 -4.02 -12.90
CA ASN A 148 -14.53 -3.34 -13.98
C ASN A 148 -15.41 -2.18 -13.47
N THR A 149 -16.10 -2.36 -12.35
CA THR A 149 -16.93 -1.33 -11.72
C THR A 149 -16.10 -0.09 -11.36
N TRP A 150 -14.91 -0.31 -10.80
CA TRP A 150 -13.98 0.76 -10.43
C TRP A 150 -13.42 1.49 -11.65
N LYS A 151 -13.02 0.74 -12.68
CA LYS A 151 -12.61 1.29 -13.98
C LYS A 151 -13.69 2.23 -14.55
N LEU A 152 -14.96 1.80 -14.56
CA LEU A 152 -16.06 2.61 -15.06
C LEU A 152 -16.28 3.87 -14.21
N GLY A 153 -16.16 3.76 -12.88
CA GLY A 153 -16.19 4.89 -11.96
C GLY A 153 -15.14 5.97 -12.31
N LEU A 154 -13.89 5.58 -12.56
CA LEU A 154 -12.83 6.52 -12.97
C LEU A 154 -13.09 7.17 -14.33
N GLN A 155 -13.62 6.42 -15.29
CA GLN A 155 -13.95 6.96 -16.61
C GLN A 155 -15.07 8.00 -16.59
N ARG A 156 -15.91 8.00 -15.54
CA ARG A 156 -16.96 9.02 -15.32
C ARG A 156 -16.39 10.36 -14.85
N VAL A 157 -15.24 10.36 -14.17
CA VAL A 157 -14.59 11.56 -13.63
C VAL A 157 -14.24 12.54 -14.75
N ASP A 158 -14.59 13.80 -14.52
CA ASP A 158 -14.28 14.89 -15.45
C ASP A 158 -12.93 15.52 -15.12
N ALA A 159 -11.89 15.20 -15.90
CA ALA A 159 -10.54 15.74 -15.73
C ALA A 159 -10.24 16.95 -16.65
N THR A 160 -11.28 17.69 -17.07
CA THR A 160 -11.12 18.92 -17.85
C THR A 160 -10.32 20.00 -17.09
N LYS A 161 -9.55 20.82 -17.84
CA LYS A 161 -8.67 21.85 -17.24
C LYS A 161 -9.43 22.93 -16.46
N GLU A 162 -10.72 23.08 -16.75
CA GLU A 162 -11.59 24.12 -16.20
C GLU A 162 -12.12 23.79 -14.81
N ARG A 163 -12.03 22.53 -14.39
CA ARG A 163 -12.22 22.11 -12.99
C ARG A 163 -10.84 22.02 -12.36
N PRO A 164 -10.22 23.12 -11.88
CA PRO A 164 -8.86 23.05 -11.40
C PRO A 164 -8.86 22.17 -10.16
N PRO A 165 -8.31 20.96 -10.22
CA PRO A 165 -8.11 20.25 -8.99
C PRO A 165 -7.01 20.96 -8.20
N CYS A 166 -6.80 20.57 -6.95
CA CYS A 166 -5.56 20.91 -6.27
C CYS A 166 -4.35 20.54 -7.14
N ARG A 167 -3.20 21.19 -6.93
CA ARG A 167 -1.96 20.80 -7.61
C ARG A 167 -1.73 19.30 -7.45
N ALA A 168 -1.51 18.61 -8.57
CA ALA A 168 -1.26 17.16 -8.59
C ALA A 168 -0.17 16.79 -7.58
N MET A 169 -0.56 16.00 -6.58
CA MET A 169 0.34 15.49 -5.56
C MET A 169 1.12 14.28 -6.11
N GLY A 170 2.24 13.96 -5.44
CA GLY A 170 3.04 12.78 -5.78
C GLY A 170 2.41 11.47 -5.29
N PHE A 171 3.25 10.45 -5.21
CA PHE A 171 2.90 9.11 -4.76
C PHE A 171 3.80 8.69 -3.61
N ALA A 172 3.21 8.07 -2.58
CA ALA A 172 3.93 7.53 -1.43
C ALA A 172 4.71 6.24 -1.78
N LEU A 173 4.26 5.51 -2.80
CA LEU A 173 4.91 4.34 -3.39
C LEU A 173 4.87 4.47 -4.93
N PRO A 174 5.72 3.75 -5.67
CA PRO A 174 5.66 3.80 -7.13
C PRO A 174 4.33 3.26 -7.67
N ARG A 175 3.88 3.80 -8.80
CA ARG A 175 2.73 3.27 -9.52
C ARG A 175 3.07 1.96 -10.21
N PRO A 176 2.14 0.98 -10.29
CA PRO A 176 2.35 -0.23 -11.08
C PRO A 176 2.64 0.07 -12.56
N GLU A 177 1.98 1.08 -13.15
CA GLU A 177 2.16 1.44 -14.56
C GLU A 177 3.58 1.93 -14.88
N LEU A 178 4.28 2.48 -13.88
CA LEU A 178 5.63 3.01 -14.06
C LEU A 178 6.61 1.94 -14.59
N PHE A 179 6.43 0.69 -14.16
CA PHE A 179 7.29 -0.44 -14.51
C PHE A 179 7.12 -0.82 -15.98
N ILE A 180 5.88 -0.91 -16.47
CA ILE A 180 5.61 -1.34 -17.85
C ILE A 180 5.83 -0.23 -18.90
N MET A 181 5.93 1.03 -18.47
CA MET A 181 6.22 2.17 -19.36
C MET A 181 7.72 2.33 -19.70
N VAL A 182 8.58 1.39 -19.30
CA VAL A 182 9.98 1.38 -19.71
C VAL A 182 10.15 0.77 -21.10
N GLN A 183 11.10 1.30 -21.85
CA GLN A 183 11.27 0.93 -23.26
C GLN A 183 12.06 -0.37 -23.47
N THR A 184 12.81 -0.83 -22.46
CA THR A 184 13.71 -1.98 -22.58
C THR A 184 13.48 -2.98 -21.46
N ASP A 185 13.53 -4.26 -21.81
CA ASP A 185 13.40 -5.38 -20.84
C ASP A 185 14.46 -5.30 -19.74
N ALA A 186 15.70 -4.91 -20.07
CA ALA A 186 16.75 -4.71 -19.09
C ALA A 186 16.38 -3.65 -18.02
N LYS A 187 15.76 -2.53 -18.43
CA LYS A 187 15.29 -1.51 -17.48
C LYS A 187 14.09 -1.98 -16.68
N PHE A 188 13.20 -2.75 -17.30
CA PHE A 188 12.07 -3.37 -16.62
C PHE A 188 12.53 -4.28 -15.49
N ARG A 189 13.43 -5.23 -15.79
CA ARG A 189 14.01 -6.15 -14.81
C ARG A 189 14.79 -5.41 -13.72
N LEU A 190 15.55 -4.39 -14.07
CA LEU A 190 16.26 -3.55 -13.09
C LEU A 190 15.27 -2.89 -12.11
N MET A 191 14.16 -2.35 -12.62
CA MET A 191 13.14 -1.71 -11.77
C MET A 191 12.44 -2.71 -10.85
N ILE A 192 12.08 -3.89 -11.35
CA ILE A 192 11.51 -4.97 -10.51
C ILE A 192 12.50 -5.39 -9.42
N THR A 193 13.76 -5.62 -9.80
CA THR A 193 14.83 -6.00 -8.86
C THR A 193 15.04 -4.93 -7.79
N SER A 194 15.07 -3.66 -8.20
CA SER A 194 15.24 -2.52 -7.29
C SER A 194 14.04 -2.37 -6.36
N TRP A 195 12.82 -2.56 -6.87
CA TRP A 195 11.61 -2.57 -6.05
C TRP A 195 11.66 -3.68 -5.00
N LEU A 196 11.98 -4.92 -5.36
CA LEU A 196 12.07 -6.05 -4.42
C LEU A 196 13.11 -5.82 -3.31
N ARG A 197 14.18 -5.08 -3.59
CA ARG A 197 15.17 -4.70 -2.57
C ARG A 197 14.66 -3.62 -1.62
N LEU A 198 13.90 -2.67 -2.15
CA LEU A 198 13.43 -1.49 -1.40
C LEU A 198 12.13 -1.77 -0.63
N CYS A 199 11.23 -2.59 -1.18
CA CYS A 199 9.85 -2.71 -0.71
C CYS A 199 9.78 -3.13 0.76
N MET A 200 10.55 -4.13 1.17
CA MET A 200 10.51 -4.63 2.55
C MET A 200 10.88 -3.57 3.58
N GLY A 201 11.91 -2.77 3.30
CA GLY A 201 12.30 -1.68 4.20
C GLY A 201 11.37 -0.48 4.11
N LEU A 202 10.86 -0.15 2.91
CA LEU A 202 9.90 0.94 2.75
C LEU A 202 8.59 0.67 3.48
N LEU A 203 8.05 -0.54 3.33
CA LEU A 203 6.85 -0.98 4.06
C LEU A 203 7.13 -1.04 5.56
N ALA A 204 8.34 -1.40 5.98
CA ALA A 204 8.71 -1.36 7.40
C ALA A 204 8.66 0.06 7.99
N CYS A 205 9.04 1.09 7.23
CA CYS A 205 8.92 2.48 7.68
C CYS A 205 7.47 2.86 8.01
N PHE A 206 6.47 2.32 7.30
CA PHE A 206 5.05 2.60 7.59
C PHE A 206 4.56 2.03 8.93
N ASN A 207 5.34 1.16 9.60
CA ASN A 207 5.05 0.69 10.95
C ASN A 207 5.35 1.74 12.02
N ASP A 208 6.25 2.67 11.71
CA ASP A 208 6.64 3.73 12.64
C ASP A 208 5.65 4.90 12.54
N ALA A 209 4.98 5.22 13.65
CA ALA A 209 4.05 6.35 13.71
C ALA A 209 4.74 7.71 13.49
N SER A 210 6.06 7.80 13.73
CA SER A 210 6.86 8.99 13.50
C SER A 210 7.34 9.14 12.05
N TYR A 211 7.23 8.08 11.24
CA TYR A 211 7.59 8.14 9.84
C TYR A 211 6.61 9.04 9.07
N GLN A 212 7.18 9.97 8.29
CA GLN A 212 6.46 10.90 7.44
C GLN A 212 6.79 10.57 5.99
N PRO A 213 5.95 9.79 5.29
CA PRO A 213 6.29 9.36 3.94
C PRO A 213 6.30 10.57 3.00
N GLN A 214 7.38 10.73 2.24
CA GLN A 214 7.47 11.80 1.26
C GLN A 214 6.74 11.40 -0.03
N LEU A 215 5.99 12.34 -0.59
CA LEU A 215 5.35 12.15 -1.89
C LEU A 215 6.34 12.44 -3.01
N HIS A 216 6.58 11.45 -3.85
CA HIS A 216 7.49 11.57 -4.98
C HIS A 216 6.74 11.63 -6.30
N SER A 217 7.27 12.42 -7.24
CA SER A 217 6.74 12.44 -8.60
C SER A 217 7.01 11.11 -9.31
N HIS A 218 6.25 10.82 -10.37
CA HIS A 218 6.48 9.67 -11.23
C HIS A 218 7.94 9.61 -11.75
N GLN A 219 8.53 10.76 -12.09
CA GLN A 219 9.91 10.84 -12.56
C GLN A 219 10.92 10.58 -11.44
N THR A 220 10.65 11.04 -10.22
CA THR A 220 11.49 10.77 -9.05
C THR A 220 11.50 9.27 -8.73
N TRP A 221 10.34 8.61 -8.71
CA TRP A 221 10.25 7.16 -8.55
C TRP A 221 11.00 6.42 -9.66
N ARG A 222 10.85 6.86 -10.92
CA ARG A 222 11.60 6.29 -12.04
C ARG A 222 13.10 6.43 -11.85
N THR A 223 13.57 7.56 -11.32
CA THR A 223 14.98 7.77 -11.02
C THR A 223 15.44 6.78 -9.95
N ILE A 224 14.75 6.71 -8.81
CA ILE A 224 15.08 5.83 -7.67
C ILE A 224 15.16 4.35 -8.09
N LEU A 225 14.16 3.86 -8.83
CA LEU A 225 14.07 2.46 -9.23
C LEU A 225 15.05 2.07 -10.35
N GLN A 226 15.64 3.03 -11.05
CA GLN A 226 16.61 2.80 -12.11
C GLN A 226 18.04 3.12 -11.68
N ILE A 227 18.26 3.50 -10.43
CA ILE A 227 19.61 3.65 -9.91
C ILE A 227 20.19 2.26 -9.80
N ASP A 228 21.33 2.09 -10.46
CA ASP A 228 22.09 0.87 -10.32
C ASP A 228 22.77 0.88 -8.96
N TRP A 229 22.07 0.31 -7.97
CA TRP A 229 22.59 0.10 -6.64
C TRP A 229 23.80 -0.87 -6.62
N LEU A 230 24.07 -1.58 -7.73
CA LEU A 230 25.07 -2.64 -7.83
C LEU A 230 26.39 -2.19 -8.47
N GLU A 231 26.42 -1.12 -9.25
CA GLU A 231 27.65 -0.73 -9.97
C GLU A 231 28.28 0.56 -9.43
N GLN A 232 29.26 0.38 -8.54
CA GLN A 232 30.44 1.26 -8.56
C GLN A 232 31.19 0.99 -9.86
N SER A 233 30.71 1.51 -10.98
CA SER A 233 31.49 1.52 -12.21
C SER A 233 32.72 2.41 -11.95
N GLN A 234 33.88 1.78 -11.75
CA GLN A 234 35.20 2.43 -11.72
C GLN A 234 35.63 2.94 -13.13
N GLY A 235 34.68 3.30 -13.98
CA GLY A 235 34.92 3.85 -15.30
C GLY A 235 34.53 5.32 -15.31
N TYR A 236 35.52 6.21 -15.31
CA TYR A 236 35.34 7.66 -15.44
C TYR A 236 34.37 7.99 -16.58
N PRO A 237 33.15 8.50 -16.30
CA PRO A 237 32.27 8.96 -17.35
C PRO A 237 32.69 10.37 -17.80
N SER A 238 32.56 10.63 -19.10
CA SER A 238 32.53 11.98 -19.65
C SER A 238 31.68 12.94 -18.79
N SER A 239 32.17 14.17 -18.62
CA SER A 239 31.81 15.12 -17.54
C SER A 239 30.32 15.44 -17.39
N SER A 240 29.52 15.33 -18.46
CA SER A 240 28.07 15.57 -18.40
C SER A 240 27.26 14.36 -17.91
N ARG A 241 27.66 13.14 -18.28
CA ARG A 241 27.03 11.89 -17.81
C ARG A 241 27.35 11.64 -16.34
N ALA A 242 28.59 11.93 -15.93
CA ALA A 242 29.01 11.83 -14.53
C ALA A 242 28.18 12.74 -13.62
N ARG A 243 27.93 14.01 -14.03
CA ARG A 243 27.08 14.95 -13.29
C ARG A 243 25.64 14.48 -13.21
N CYS A 244 25.05 14.01 -14.32
CA CYS A 244 23.67 13.51 -14.33
C CYS A 244 23.51 12.29 -13.40
N GLU A 245 24.46 11.37 -13.44
CA GLU A 245 24.46 10.20 -12.57
C GLU A 245 24.65 10.57 -11.10
N GLN A 246 25.53 11.53 -10.79
CA GLN A 246 25.69 12.05 -9.45
C GLN A 246 24.37 12.64 -8.91
N VAL A 247 23.66 13.43 -9.71
CA VAL A 247 22.35 13.99 -9.32
C VAL A 247 21.33 12.89 -9.01
N ARG A 248 21.33 11.77 -9.76
CA ARG A 248 20.46 10.63 -9.47
C ARG A 248 20.84 9.97 -8.15
N ARG A 249 22.14 9.79 -7.89
CA ARG A 249 22.63 9.25 -6.61
C ARG A 249 22.29 10.14 -5.43
N ASP A 250 22.44 11.46 -5.58
CA ASP A 250 22.08 12.42 -4.54
C ASP A 250 20.56 12.37 -4.25
N GLN A 251 19.72 12.19 -5.28
CA GLN A 251 18.27 11.99 -5.11
C GLN A 251 17.93 10.69 -4.36
N ALA A 252 18.63 9.59 -4.65
CA ALA A 252 18.49 8.35 -3.89
C ALA A 252 18.98 8.48 -2.45
N ALA A 253 20.11 9.16 -2.23
CA ALA A 253 20.64 9.39 -0.89
C ALA A 253 19.65 10.20 -0.04
N ALA A 254 19.09 11.29 -0.58
CA ALA A 254 18.05 12.07 0.08
C ALA A 254 16.79 11.24 0.37
N PHE A 255 16.40 10.35 -0.55
CA PHE A 255 15.29 9.42 -0.34
C PHE A 255 15.56 8.47 0.85
N LEU A 256 16.74 7.86 0.90
CA LEU A 256 17.13 6.95 1.98
C LEU A 256 17.27 7.67 3.33
N GLU A 257 17.79 8.89 3.33
CA GLU A 257 17.83 9.74 4.53
C GLU A 257 16.42 10.02 5.06
N GLY A 258 15.46 10.28 4.15
CA GLY A 258 14.04 10.40 4.48
C GLY A 258 13.43 9.16 5.13
N CYS A 259 14.05 7.99 4.96
CA CYS A 259 13.64 6.73 5.60
C CYS A 259 14.21 6.56 7.02
N GLN A 260 14.78 7.62 7.63
CA GLN A 260 15.21 7.68 9.04
C GLN A 260 16.15 6.54 9.49
N GLY A 261 16.91 5.96 8.55
CA GLY A 261 17.85 4.87 8.84
C GLY A 261 17.21 3.46 8.94
N GLU A 262 15.89 3.32 8.76
CA GLU A 262 15.21 2.03 8.63
C GLU A 262 15.69 1.27 7.38
N LEU A 263 15.91 2.02 6.30
CA LEU A 263 16.56 1.55 5.09
C LEU A 263 18.05 1.90 5.11
N THR A 264 18.89 0.92 5.43
CA THR A 264 20.34 1.05 5.22
C THR A 264 20.71 0.34 3.91
N VAL A 265 20.93 1.10 2.83
CA VAL A 265 21.59 0.55 1.64
C VAL A 265 23.08 0.46 1.95
N LYS A 266 23.53 -0.69 2.45
CA LYS A 266 24.97 -0.96 2.50
C LYS A 266 25.47 -1.09 1.06
N ALA A 267 26.60 -0.45 0.75
CA ALA A 267 27.24 -0.49 -0.57
C ALA A 267 27.54 -1.91 -1.08
N SER A 268 27.56 -2.94 -0.20
CA SER A 268 27.54 -4.34 -0.60
C SER A 268 26.10 -4.85 -0.80
N VAL A 269 25.41 -4.28 -1.80
CA VAL A 269 24.07 -4.71 -2.24
C VAL A 269 24.10 -6.15 -2.80
N SER A 270 25.29 -6.73 -2.98
CA SER A 270 25.53 -8.14 -3.32
C SER A 270 24.88 -9.14 -2.33
N ASP A 271 24.68 -8.76 -1.07
CA ASP A 271 24.10 -9.66 -0.07
C ASP A 271 22.57 -9.59 0.01
N GLN A 272 21.93 -8.54 -0.55
CA GLN A 272 20.47 -8.41 -0.65
C GLN A 272 19.96 -9.10 -1.91
N ARG A 273 19.70 -10.40 -1.79
CA ARG A 273 18.97 -11.16 -2.81
C ARG A 273 17.61 -10.50 -3.02
N ALA A 274 17.36 -10.03 -4.24
CA ALA A 274 16.06 -9.56 -4.66
C ALA A 274 15.21 -10.80 -4.91
N GLN A 275 14.43 -11.21 -3.91
CA GLN A 275 13.62 -12.42 -4.00
C GLN A 275 12.14 -12.12 -3.88
N TRP A 276 11.35 -12.92 -4.59
CA TRP A 276 9.90 -12.98 -4.47
C TRP A 276 9.52 -14.41 -4.13
N ARG A 277 9.02 -14.64 -2.90
CA ARG A 277 8.64 -15.99 -2.41
C ARG A 277 9.72 -17.03 -2.71
N ASP A 278 10.93 -16.75 -2.23
CA ASP A 278 12.14 -17.57 -2.40
C ASP A 278 12.70 -17.68 -3.83
N LYS A 279 12.01 -17.18 -4.85
CA LYS A 279 12.52 -17.09 -6.22
C LYS A 279 13.41 -15.88 -6.40
N ASP A 280 14.53 -16.05 -7.09
CA ASP A 280 15.38 -14.92 -7.46
C ASP A 280 14.73 -14.05 -8.55
N SER A 281 14.94 -12.74 -8.48
CA SER A 281 14.48 -11.75 -9.46
C SER A 281 14.75 -12.11 -10.93
N SER A 282 15.85 -12.82 -11.22
CA SER A 282 16.20 -13.30 -12.56
C SER A 282 15.33 -14.45 -13.06
N SER A 283 14.68 -15.18 -12.14
CA SER A 283 13.88 -16.39 -12.39
C SER A 283 12.35 -16.16 -12.35
N LEU A 284 11.92 -14.90 -12.21
CA LEU A 284 10.50 -14.57 -12.07
C LEU A 284 9.72 -14.86 -13.36
N SER A 285 8.59 -15.54 -13.20
CA SER A 285 7.63 -15.76 -14.29
C SER A 285 6.78 -14.51 -14.56
N LEU A 286 5.96 -14.57 -15.61
CA LEU A 286 4.93 -13.56 -15.88
C LEU A 286 3.98 -13.41 -14.67
N GLU A 287 3.55 -14.52 -14.09
CA GLU A 287 2.64 -14.54 -12.94
C GLU A 287 3.28 -13.91 -11.70
N ASP A 288 4.55 -14.24 -11.42
CA ASP A 288 5.28 -13.64 -10.29
C ASP A 288 5.33 -12.11 -10.42
N ILE A 289 5.59 -11.60 -11.63
CA ILE A 289 5.60 -10.15 -11.90
C ILE A 289 4.21 -9.52 -11.75
N CYS A 290 3.17 -10.20 -12.26
CA CYS A 290 1.79 -9.74 -12.10
C CYS A 290 1.39 -9.62 -10.63
N GLU A 291 1.79 -10.58 -9.81
CA GLU A 291 1.52 -10.57 -8.37
C GLU A 291 2.29 -9.47 -7.64
N ILE A 292 3.57 -9.23 -7.98
CA ILE A 292 4.35 -8.11 -7.44
C ILE A 292 3.66 -6.77 -7.74
N LEU A 293 3.24 -6.57 -8.99
CA LEU A 293 2.58 -5.32 -9.41
C LEU A 293 1.15 -5.21 -8.86
N TRP A 294 0.49 -6.34 -8.62
CA TRP A 294 -0.79 -6.39 -7.90
C TRP A 294 -0.62 -5.97 -6.44
N GLU A 295 0.35 -6.53 -5.71
CA GLU A 295 0.62 -6.18 -4.30
C GLU A 295 0.91 -4.68 -4.18
N LEU A 296 1.74 -4.15 -5.08
CA LEU A 296 2.05 -2.73 -5.15
C LEU A 296 0.79 -1.88 -5.39
N ALA A 297 -0.12 -2.32 -6.26
CA ALA A 297 -1.37 -1.61 -6.52
C ALA A 297 -2.28 -1.61 -5.28
N GLU A 298 -2.41 -2.77 -4.63
CA GLU A 298 -3.29 -2.97 -3.47
C GLU A 298 -2.81 -2.15 -2.26
N VAL A 299 -1.50 -2.17 -1.98
CA VAL A 299 -0.92 -1.35 -0.90
C VAL A 299 -1.11 0.13 -1.17
N ASN A 300 -0.87 0.59 -2.40
CA ASN A 300 -1.11 1.99 -2.77
C ASN A 300 -2.58 2.37 -2.57
N PHE A 301 -3.51 1.52 -3.02
CA PHE A 301 -4.95 1.76 -2.85
C PHE A 301 -5.34 1.88 -1.38
N CYS A 302 -4.85 0.99 -0.50
CA CYS A 302 -5.12 1.03 0.93
C CYS A 302 -4.62 2.34 1.57
N ILE A 303 -3.38 2.75 1.25
CA ILE A 303 -2.78 4.00 1.75
C ILE A 303 -3.54 5.22 1.22
N GLU A 304 -3.90 5.23 -0.05
CA GLU A 304 -4.63 6.34 -0.69
C GLU A 304 -6.06 6.48 -0.15
N PHE A 305 -6.74 5.36 0.09
CA PHE A 305 -8.06 5.34 0.70
C PHE A 305 -8.02 5.92 2.12
N GLN A 306 -7.12 5.43 2.97
CA GLN A 306 -6.93 5.97 4.32
C GLN A 306 -6.55 7.45 4.30
N ALA A 307 -5.73 7.86 3.32
CA ALA A 307 -5.30 9.24 3.19
C ALA A 307 -6.44 10.18 2.78
N LEU A 308 -7.31 9.74 1.87
CA LEU A 308 -8.50 10.49 1.46
C LEU A 308 -9.51 10.56 2.62
N ASP A 309 -9.73 9.43 3.30
CA ASP A 309 -10.64 9.33 4.43
C ASP A 309 -10.29 10.36 5.50
N ARG A 310 -9.06 10.39 5.99
CA ARG A 310 -8.62 11.41 6.97
C ARG A 310 -8.70 12.86 6.48
N LYS A 311 -8.68 13.08 5.17
CA LYS A 311 -8.77 14.42 4.60
C LYS A 311 -10.21 14.91 4.47
N LEU A 312 -11.17 13.99 4.36
CA LEU A 312 -12.59 14.30 4.16
C LEU A 312 -13.45 14.03 5.38
N CYS A 313 -13.04 13.12 6.23
CA CYS A 313 -13.67 12.77 7.48
C CYS A 313 -13.18 13.69 8.60
N GLY A 314 -14.11 14.26 9.37
CA GLY A 314 -13.77 14.99 10.59
C GLY A 314 -13.65 14.09 11.83
N ASN A 315 -13.89 12.79 11.69
CA ASN A 315 -13.96 11.83 12.80
C ASN A 315 -12.69 11.00 12.92
N GLU A 316 -11.83 11.37 13.86
CA GLU A 316 -10.60 10.65 14.18
C GLU A 316 -10.78 9.61 15.30
N SER A 317 -12.01 9.17 15.57
CA SER A 317 -12.27 8.17 16.61
C SER A 317 -11.64 6.81 16.25
N ILE A 318 -11.21 6.08 17.28
CA ILE A 318 -10.70 4.70 17.15
C ILE A 318 -11.71 3.81 16.43
N ARG A 319 -13.02 4.02 16.68
CA ARG A 319 -14.09 3.26 16.01
C ARG A 319 -14.10 3.48 14.51
N HIS A 320 -13.93 4.72 14.05
CA HIS A 320 -13.82 5.04 12.62
C HIS A 320 -12.55 4.45 12.01
N GLN A 321 -11.42 4.52 12.72
CA GLN A 321 -10.17 3.90 12.28
C GLN A 321 -10.30 2.37 12.11
N MET A 322 -10.97 1.69 13.04
CA MET A 322 -11.27 0.26 12.91
C MET A 322 -12.17 -0.03 11.71
N LEU A 323 -13.11 0.86 11.41
CA LEU A 323 -13.99 0.75 10.24
C LEU A 323 -13.19 0.78 8.93
N ILE A 324 -12.15 1.62 8.83
CA ILE A 324 -11.23 1.65 7.67
C ILE A 324 -10.55 0.29 7.50
N GLY A 325 -10.05 -0.32 8.57
CA GLY A 325 -9.47 -1.67 8.52
C GLY A 325 -10.45 -2.70 7.96
N GLN A 326 -11.73 -2.61 8.36
CA GLN A 326 -12.78 -3.50 7.88
C GLN A 326 -13.15 -3.33 6.39
N CYS A 327 -12.65 -2.29 5.71
CA CYS A 327 -12.80 -2.15 4.27
C CYS A 327 -11.99 -3.19 3.48
N PHE A 328 -11.01 -3.85 4.10
CA PHE A 328 -10.05 -4.73 3.43
C PHE A 328 -10.07 -6.15 4.00
N PRO A 329 -9.72 -7.20 3.22
CA PRO A 329 -9.76 -8.61 3.65
C PRO A 329 -8.96 -8.94 4.92
N ASN A 330 -7.93 -8.15 5.23
CA ASN A 330 -6.99 -8.41 6.33
C ASN A 330 -6.86 -7.25 7.32
N GLY A 331 -7.71 -6.23 7.21
CA GLY A 331 -7.51 -4.99 7.95
C GLY A 331 -8.05 -4.98 9.38
N LYS A 332 -8.71 -6.05 9.87
CA LYS A 332 -9.04 -6.13 11.31
C LYS A 332 -7.80 -6.46 12.15
N ALA A 333 -6.94 -7.35 11.65
CA ALA A 333 -5.78 -7.84 12.40
C ALA A 333 -4.42 -7.35 11.85
N ASN A 334 -4.36 -6.91 10.59
CA ASN A 334 -3.11 -6.55 9.94
C ASN A 334 -3.06 -5.07 9.54
N MET A 335 -1.83 -4.60 9.34
CA MET A 335 -1.56 -3.25 8.89
C MET A 335 -1.99 -3.05 7.44
N LEU A 336 -2.57 -1.90 7.10
CA LEU A 336 -3.11 -1.62 5.76
C LEU A 336 -2.06 -1.71 4.63
N HIS A 337 -0.78 -1.51 4.95
CA HIS A 337 0.31 -1.65 3.99
C HIS A 337 0.91 -3.08 3.93
N ARG A 338 0.38 -4.02 4.71
CA ARG A 338 0.69 -5.45 4.67
C ARG A 338 -0.47 -6.20 4.04
N VAL A 339 -0.37 -6.38 2.73
CA VAL A 339 -1.35 -7.12 1.96
C VAL A 339 -0.90 -8.58 1.84
N SER A 340 -1.83 -9.53 1.98
CA SER A 340 -1.56 -10.94 1.74
C SER A 340 -1.82 -11.25 0.28
N LEU A 341 -0.88 -11.86 -0.42
CA LEU A 341 -1.10 -12.27 -1.80
C LEU A 341 -2.27 -13.23 -1.97
N GLY A 342 -2.48 -14.14 -1.01
CA GLY A 342 -3.61 -15.06 -1.07
C GLY A 342 -4.97 -14.37 -0.92
N SER A 343 -5.02 -13.09 -0.51
CA SER A 343 -6.25 -12.28 -0.50
C SER A 343 -6.56 -11.60 -1.83
N ALA A 344 -5.79 -11.86 -2.90
CA ALA A 344 -5.88 -11.10 -4.15
C ALA A 344 -7.24 -11.13 -4.85
N ASN A 345 -7.99 -12.21 -4.64
CA ASN A 345 -9.32 -12.42 -5.21
C ASN A 345 -10.40 -12.37 -4.12
N TYR A 346 -10.14 -11.67 -3.02
CA TYR A 346 -11.06 -11.42 -1.92
C TYR A 346 -11.39 -9.92 -1.82
N GLY A 347 -12.27 -9.56 -0.89
CA GLY A 347 -12.64 -8.15 -0.72
C GLY A 347 -13.45 -7.65 -1.91
N LEU A 348 -13.05 -6.49 -2.43
CA LEU A 348 -13.64 -5.91 -3.64
C LEU A 348 -13.40 -6.77 -4.90
N ALA A 349 -12.31 -7.53 -4.94
CA ALA A 349 -11.94 -8.34 -6.09
C ALA A 349 -12.68 -9.69 -6.16
N HIS A 350 -13.47 -10.04 -5.13
CA HIS A 350 -14.14 -11.33 -5.07
C HIS A 350 -15.17 -11.51 -6.20
N SER A 351 -15.24 -12.69 -6.82
CA SER A 351 -16.17 -12.94 -7.95
C SER A 351 -17.63 -13.03 -7.52
N ASN A 352 -17.90 -13.61 -6.35
CA ASN A 352 -19.22 -13.63 -5.72
C ASN A 352 -19.54 -12.28 -5.05
N TRP A 353 -20.66 -11.66 -5.44
CA TRP A 353 -21.10 -10.37 -4.92
C TRP A 353 -21.48 -10.41 -3.44
N LEU A 354 -21.99 -11.53 -2.93
CA LEU A 354 -22.31 -11.70 -1.50
C LEU A 354 -21.06 -11.61 -0.62
N GLU A 355 -19.92 -12.06 -1.15
CA GLU A 355 -18.62 -11.99 -0.49
C GLU A 355 -17.98 -10.60 -0.61
N ARG A 356 -18.29 -9.86 -1.69
CA ARG A 356 -17.86 -8.45 -1.86
C ARG A 356 -18.65 -7.50 -0.96
N ALA A 357 -19.95 -7.72 -0.81
CA ALA A 357 -20.88 -6.80 -0.17
C ALA A 357 -20.43 -6.29 1.22
N PRO A 358 -19.95 -7.14 2.15
CA PRO A 358 -19.46 -6.66 3.45
C PRO A 358 -18.39 -5.57 3.38
N TYR A 359 -17.49 -5.66 2.39
CA TYR A 359 -16.43 -4.68 2.18
C TYR A 359 -16.98 -3.39 1.57
N LEU A 360 -17.89 -3.52 0.59
CA LEU A 360 -18.58 -2.40 -0.05
C LEU A 360 -19.38 -1.57 0.95
N PHE A 361 -20.22 -2.22 1.77
CA PHE A 361 -21.03 -1.51 2.76
C PHE A 361 -20.17 -0.90 3.88
N THR A 362 -19.07 -1.54 4.25
CA THR A 362 -18.12 -0.94 5.20
C THR A 362 -17.44 0.29 4.61
N MET A 363 -16.99 0.24 3.35
CA MET A 363 -16.47 1.42 2.65
C MET A 363 -17.51 2.53 2.53
N CYS A 364 -18.77 2.21 2.21
CA CYS A 364 -19.86 3.20 2.15
C CYS A 364 -20.05 3.90 3.50
N ARG A 365 -20.00 3.16 4.62
CA ARG A 365 -20.08 3.75 5.98
C ARG A 365 -18.90 4.66 6.31
N CYS A 366 -17.68 4.34 5.85
CA CYS A 366 -16.57 5.28 5.95
C CYS A 366 -16.87 6.55 5.14
N MET A 367 -17.26 6.38 3.88
CA MET A 367 -17.55 7.49 2.96
C MET A 367 -18.72 8.36 3.39
N GLN A 368 -19.71 7.85 4.11
CA GLN A 368 -20.82 8.66 4.67
C GLN A 368 -20.34 9.73 5.64
N GLN A 369 -19.19 9.51 6.28
CA GLN A 369 -18.58 10.52 7.16
C GLN A 369 -17.72 11.52 6.40
N TRP A 370 -17.57 11.36 5.08
CA TRP A 370 -16.85 12.30 4.24
C TRP A 370 -17.75 13.48 3.89
N ASN A 371 -17.16 14.67 3.85
CA ASN A 371 -17.83 15.84 3.29
C ASN A 371 -18.32 15.56 1.85
N ASP A 372 -19.50 16.08 1.52
CA ASP A 372 -20.13 15.96 0.20
C ASP A 372 -20.52 14.53 -0.23
N CYS A 373 -20.63 13.58 0.72
CA CYS A 373 -21.08 12.23 0.40
C CYS A 373 -22.51 12.21 -0.17
N PRO A 374 -22.74 11.57 -1.33
CA PRO A 374 -24.05 11.50 -1.95
C PRO A 374 -25.01 10.61 -1.15
N LEU A 375 -26.29 11.00 -1.13
CA LEU A 375 -27.36 10.25 -0.46
C LEU A 375 -27.51 8.81 -1.01
N SER A 376 -27.12 8.55 -2.26
CA SER A 376 -27.12 7.22 -2.86
C SER A 376 -26.19 6.22 -2.16
N LEU A 377 -25.18 6.69 -1.42
CA LEU A 377 -24.28 5.84 -0.63
C LEU A 377 -24.73 5.67 0.82
N SER A 378 -25.86 6.25 1.19
CA SER A 378 -26.47 6.04 2.50
C SER A 378 -27.40 4.81 2.43
N PRO A 379 -27.04 3.65 3.02
CA PRO A 379 -27.90 2.49 3.07
C PRO A 379 -29.16 2.89 3.82
N SER A 380 -30.32 2.66 3.20
CA SER A 380 -31.58 2.99 3.84
C SER A 380 -31.76 2.14 5.11
N SER A 381 -32.00 2.78 6.25
CA SER A 381 -32.31 2.11 7.52
C SER A 381 -33.54 1.21 7.43
N ASP A 382 -34.36 1.44 6.40
CA ASP A 382 -35.64 0.78 6.17
C ASP A 382 -35.53 -0.47 5.27
N GLN A 383 -34.33 -0.82 4.79
CA GLN A 383 -34.07 -1.97 3.91
C GLN A 383 -34.13 -3.32 4.66
N LYS A 384 -35.23 -3.59 5.37
CA LYS A 384 -35.44 -4.82 6.16
C LYS A 384 -35.37 -6.10 5.33
N GLY A 385 -35.57 -6.01 4.01
CA GLY A 385 -35.49 -7.14 3.08
C GLY A 385 -34.07 -7.51 2.63
N GLY A 386 -33.07 -6.68 2.95
CA GLY A 386 -31.72 -6.79 2.40
C GLY A 386 -31.59 -6.17 1.00
N TYR A 387 -30.40 -6.31 0.43
CA TYR A 387 -30.00 -5.81 -0.89
C TYR A 387 -29.90 -6.96 -1.88
N SER A 388 -30.49 -6.77 -3.06
CA SER A 388 -30.26 -7.62 -4.23
C SER A 388 -28.91 -7.34 -4.89
N GLU A 389 -28.45 -8.25 -5.74
CA GLU A 389 -27.20 -8.10 -6.50
C GLU A 389 -27.17 -6.79 -7.30
N SER A 390 -28.24 -6.47 -8.02
CA SER A 390 -28.32 -5.25 -8.83
C SER A 390 -28.26 -3.97 -8.01
N GLU A 391 -28.86 -3.96 -6.81
CA GLU A 391 -28.75 -2.82 -5.89
C GLU A 391 -27.30 -2.67 -5.38
N VAL A 392 -26.63 -3.77 -5.03
CA VAL A 392 -25.22 -3.74 -4.62
C VAL A 392 -24.32 -3.26 -5.75
N GLU A 393 -24.57 -3.68 -6.99
CA GLU A 393 -23.82 -3.21 -8.16
C GLU A 393 -23.99 -1.70 -8.40
N VAL A 394 -25.20 -1.16 -8.24
CA VAL A 394 -25.45 0.29 -8.36
C VAL A 394 -24.73 1.05 -7.25
N ILE A 395 -24.76 0.55 -6.01
CA ILE A 395 -24.03 1.13 -4.89
C ILE A 395 -22.52 1.13 -5.16
N GLU A 396 -21.96 0.01 -5.64
CA GLU A 396 -20.54 -0.10 -5.96
C GLU A 396 -20.13 0.88 -7.08
N GLN A 397 -20.96 1.05 -8.10
CA GLN A 397 -20.71 2.01 -9.20
C GLN A 397 -20.66 3.46 -8.70
N GLU A 398 -21.63 3.86 -7.88
CA GLU A 398 -21.66 5.21 -7.30
C GLU A 398 -20.51 5.42 -6.31
N MET A 399 -20.16 4.39 -5.52
CA MET A 399 -19.07 4.44 -4.55
C MET A 399 -17.72 4.63 -5.26
N ALA A 400 -17.47 3.84 -6.30
CA ALA A 400 -16.25 3.94 -7.10
C ALA A 400 -16.11 5.32 -7.78
N TYR A 401 -17.21 5.85 -8.33
CA TYR A 401 -17.22 7.19 -8.91
C TYR A 401 -16.93 8.26 -7.85
N PHE A 402 -17.64 8.22 -6.71
CA PHE A 402 -17.48 9.19 -5.64
C PHE A 402 -16.06 9.18 -5.07
N TYR A 403 -15.47 8.00 -4.85
CA TYR A 403 -14.07 7.87 -4.45
C TYR A 403 -13.11 8.52 -5.46
N ALA A 404 -13.26 8.18 -6.74
CA ALA A 404 -12.37 8.66 -7.80
C ALA A 404 -12.45 10.18 -7.97
N GLU A 405 -13.66 10.73 -7.99
CA GLU A 405 -13.93 12.16 -8.07
C GLU A 405 -13.36 12.90 -6.85
N SER A 406 -13.65 12.40 -5.64
CA SER A 406 -13.15 12.97 -4.39
C SER A 406 -11.63 12.97 -4.33
N PHE A 407 -11.00 11.86 -4.71
CA PHE A 407 -9.55 11.75 -4.76
C PHE A 407 -8.95 12.75 -5.75
N PHE A 408 -9.49 12.81 -6.97
CA PHE A 408 -9.04 13.75 -7.99
C PHE A 408 -9.14 15.21 -7.53
N MET A 409 -10.27 15.60 -6.94
CA MET A 409 -10.49 16.97 -6.45
C MET A 409 -9.52 17.34 -5.32
N LYS A 410 -9.17 16.39 -4.44
CA LYS A 410 -8.35 16.64 -3.25
C LYS A 410 -6.84 16.45 -3.47
N PHE A 411 -6.44 15.65 -4.45
CA PHE A 411 -5.03 15.30 -4.69
C PHE A 411 -4.54 15.62 -6.10
N GLY A 412 -5.41 16.07 -7.01
CA GLY A 412 -5.01 16.56 -8.33
C GLY A 412 -4.55 15.53 -9.33
N ARG A 413 -4.79 14.25 -9.05
CA ARG A 413 -4.49 13.12 -9.91
C ARG A 413 -5.50 12.01 -9.70
N GLU A 414 -5.55 11.08 -10.62
CA GLU A 414 -6.25 9.82 -10.46
C GLU A 414 -5.72 9.00 -9.26
N PRO A 415 -6.61 8.29 -8.54
CA PRO A 415 -6.22 7.29 -7.57
C PRO A 415 -5.66 6.03 -8.25
N ILE A 416 -4.90 5.26 -7.49
CA ILE A 416 -4.55 3.88 -7.79
C ILE A 416 -5.69 3.00 -7.30
N PHE A 417 -6.07 2.01 -8.11
CA PHE A 417 -7.22 1.16 -7.86
C PHE A 417 -6.85 -0.29 -7.58
N PRO A 418 -7.73 -1.00 -6.85
CA PRO A 418 -7.60 -2.42 -6.65
C PRO A 418 -7.67 -3.17 -7.99
N ARG A 419 -6.91 -4.26 -8.06
CA ARG A 419 -6.78 -5.12 -9.24
C ARG A 419 -7.18 -6.55 -8.88
N ASN A 420 -7.61 -7.32 -9.87
CA ASN A 420 -7.98 -8.72 -9.70
C ASN A 420 -6.95 -9.60 -10.43
N LEU A 421 -6.37 -10.58 -9.73
CA LEU A 421 -5.48 -11.53 -10.38
C LEU A 421 -6.29 -12.52 -11.22
N THR A 422 -5.84 -12.78 -12.44
CA THR A 422 -6.51 -13.74 -13.34
C THR A 422 -6.31 -15.19 -12.92
N HIS A 423 -5.39 -15.45 -12.00
CA HIS A 423 -5.10 -16.75 -11.41
C HIS A 423 -5.31 -16.71 -9.89
N THR A 424 -5.42 -17.90 -9.28
CA THR A 424 -5.39 -18.03 -7.81
C THR A 424 -3.93 -18.19 -7.39
N PRO A 425 -3.38 -17.31 -6.54
CA PRO A 425 -2.01 -17.44 -6.08
C PRO A 425 -1.80 -18.74 -5.30
N ASP A 426 -0.61 -19.34 -5.45
CA ASP A 426 -0.19 -20.52 -4.69
C ASP A 426 0.25 -20.13 -3.27
N VAL A 427 -0.68 -19.53 -2.52
CA VAL A 427 -0.51 -19.13 -1.12
C VAL A 427 -1.83 -19.38 -0.41
N THR A 428 -1.80 -20.19 0.65
CA THR A 428 -3.00 -20.44 1.45
C THR A 428 -3.48 -19.15 2.10
N TYR A 429 -4.77 -18.86 1.96
CA TYR A 429 -5.40 -17.71 2.59
C TYR A 429 -6.67 -18.12 3.32
N VAL A 430 -6.78 -17.69 4.57
CA VAL A 430 -7.96 -17.88 5.40
C VAL A 430 -8.56 -16.49 5.63
N PRO A 431 -9.71 -16.18 5.02
CA PRO A 431 -10.36 -14.89 5.20
C PRO A 431 -10.75 -14.64 6.66
N GLU A 432 -10.68 -13.38 7.09
CA GLU A 432 -11.22 -12.98 8.38
C GLU A 432 -12.71 -13.33 8.47
N ARG A 433 -13.12 -13.92 9.60
CA ARG A 433 -14.54 -14.25 9.83
C ARG A 433 -15.34 -12.94 9.89
N ARG A 434 -16.33 -12.84 9.02
CA ARG A 434 -17.36 -11.79 9.04
C ARG A 434 -18.68 -12.40 9.45
N GLU A 435 -19.41 -11.68 10.29
CA GLU A 435 -20.75 -12.11 10.67
C GLU A 435 -21.64 -12.03 9.44
N ARG A 436 -22.49 -13.04 9.26
CA ARG A 436 -23.52 -13.05 8.22
C ARG A 436 -24.85 -13.27 8.89
N ALA A 437 -25.77 -12.34 8.70
CA ALA A 437 -27.16 -12.63 8.95
C ALA A 437 -27.77 -13.26 7.70
N GLN A 438 -28.59 -14.28 7.91
CA GLN A 438 -29.42 -14.80 6.85
C GLN A 438 -30.49 -13.75 6.53
N ALA A 439 -30.50 -13.26 5.29
CA ALA A 439 -31.62 -12.47 4.82
C ALA A 439 -32.88 -13.35 4.79
N THR A 440 -34.04 -12.75 5.03
CA THR A 440 -35.35 -13.41 4.99
C THR A 440 -35.65 -14.01 3.62
N HIS A 441 -34.99 -13.52 2.57
CA HIS A 441 -35.10 -13.96 1.19
C HIS A 441 -33.76 -14.53 0.70
N PRO A 442 -33.75 -15.73 0.11
CA PRO A 442 -32.56 -16.27 -0.55
C PRO A 442 -32.06 -15.30 -1.64
N GLY A 443 -30.75 -15.06 -1.68
CA GLY A 443 -30.14 -14.17 -2.69
C GLY A 443 -30.17 -12.69 -2.34
N CYS A 444 -30.51 -12.32 -1.10
CA CYS A 444 -30.35 -10.96 -0.60
C CYS A 444 -29.20 -10.87 0.42
N TYR A 445 -28.49 -9.75 0.43
CA TYR A 445 -27.49 -9.41 1.43
C TYR A 445 -28.11 -8.53 2.51
N LEU A 446 -28.06 -8.96 3.78
CA LEU A 446 -28.45 -8.11 4.90
C LEU A 446 -27.22 -7.45 5.49
N ASP A 447 -27.16 -6.11 5.43
CA ASP A 447 -26.05 -5.37 6.01
C ASP A 447 -26.14 -5.34 7.53
N ILE A 448 -25.44 -6.29 8.17
CA ILE A 448 -25.26 -6.31 9.62
C ILE A 448 -23.94 -5.72 10.07
N SER A 449 -23.15 -5.18 9.14
CA SER A 449 -21.85 -4.62 9.47
C SER A 449 -21.95 -3.42 10.43
N GLN A 450 -23.12 -2.75 10.47
CA GLN A 450 -23.45 -1.73 11.48
C GLN A 450 -23.48 -2.26 12.93
N TRP A 451 -23.71 -3.55 13.13
CA TRP A 451 -23.76 -4.21 14.43
C TRP A 451 -22.43 -4.89 14.79
N GLU A 452 -21.54 -5.14 13.81
CA GLU A 452 -20.19 -5.65 14.06
C GLU A 452 -19.37 -4.62 14.86
N GLY A 453 -19.19 -4.88 16.17
CA GLY A 453 -18.39 -4.04 17.07
C GLY A 453 -19.18 -3.05 17.94
N SER A 454 -20.46 -3.32 18.20
CA SER A 454 -21.24 -2.66 19.27
C SER A 454 -20.93 -3.24 20.65
#